data_AF-A0A562CKI6-F1
#
_entry.id   AF-A0A562CKI6-F1
#
_cell.length_a   1.000
_cell.length_b   1.000
_cell.length_c   1.000
_cell.angle_alpha   90.00
_cell.angle_beta   90.00
_cell.angle_gamma   90.00
#
_symmetry.space_group_name_H-M   'P 1'
#
loop_
_entity.id
_entity.type
_entity.pdbx_description
1 polymer ?
#
loop_
_entity_poly.entity_id
_entity_poly.type
_entity_poly.pdbx_seq_one_letter_code
_entity_poly.pdbx_strand_id
1 'polypeptide(L)'
;MHHEPHSTKQREDFVAWASETDPATLVDTVAGRLGLHGAEATPLEPLCARVQCPVLVVHGTDDKVHPAAIGGSLVLMDGVGHAPPAREPVRVNHLIGELADRVFPRPVTTTWTRARDRGGQVEHARATRRGRSTTSCTRTPSSRGSRSRG
;
A
#
# COMPACT_ATOMS: atom_id res chain seq x y z
N MET A 1 0.44 -12.21 -14.47
CA MET A 1 0.35 -11.52 -13.16
C MET A 1 0.31 -10.00 -13.34
N HIS A 2 1.38 -9.31 -13.76
CA HIS A 2 1.39 -7.85 -14.00
C HIS A 2 1.51 -7.50 -15.49
N HIS A 3 0.41 -7.61 -16.21
CA HIS A 3 0.36 -7.37 -17.65
C HIS A 3 -0.06 -5.94 -18.00
N GLU A 4 -0.60 -5.22 -17.03
CA GLU A 4 -1.10 -3.86 -17.13
C GLU A 4 0.06 -2.88 -17.40
N PRO A 5 -0.17 -1.79 -18.17
CA PRO A 5 0.84 -0.77 -18.43
C PRO A 5 1.47 -0.19 -17.15
N HIS A 6 2.73 0.25 -17.25
CA HIS A 6 3.47 0.89 -16.15
C HIS A 6 3.63 0.04 -14.88
N SER A 7 3.67 -1.29 -15.01
CA SER A 7 3.85 -2.21 -13.87
C SER A 7 5.31 -2.59 -13.57
N THR A 8 6.28 -1.79 -14.02
CA THR A 8 7.72 -2.10 -13.85
C THR A 8 8.09 -2.26 -12.38
N LYS A 9 7.67 -1.33 -11.51
CA LYS A 9 7.91 -1.42 -10.07
C LYS A 9 7.41 -2.74 -9.50
N GLN A 10 6.14 -3.10 -9.76
CA GLN A 10 5.57 -4.34 -9.23
C GLN A 10 6.36 -5.55 -9.72
N ARG A 11 6.78 -5.58 -10.98
CA ARG A 11 7.58 -6.69 -11.51
C ARG A 11 8.96 -6.78 -10.85
N GLU A 12 9.64 -5.64 -10.66
CA GLU A 12 10.95 -5.58 -10.01
C GLU A 12 10.86 -6.02 -8.55
N ASP A 13 9.88 -5.51 -7.80
CA ASP A 13 9.65 -5.88 -6.40
C ASP A 13 9.36 -7.39 -6.28
N PHE A 14 8.50 -7.94 -7.15
CA PHE A 14 8.19 -9.38 -7.14
C PHE A 14 9.41 -10.25 -7.45
N VAL A 15 10.27 -9.84 -8.40
CA VAL A 15 11.51 -10.56 -8.70
C VAL A 15 12.49 -10.48 -7.53
N ALA A 16 12.62 -9.32 -6.90
CA ALA A 16 13.47 -9.14 -5.73
C ALA A 16 13.00 -10.05 -4.58
N TRP A 17 11.72 -10.01 -4.22
CA TRP A 17 11.16 -10.87 -3.16
C TRP A 17 11.25 -12.36 -3.49
N ALA A 18 11.01 -12.75 -4.74
CA ALA A 18 11.17 -14.15 -5.16
C ALA A 18 12.63 -14.62 -5.01
N SER A 19 13.60 -13.73 -5.23
CA SER A 19 15.02 -14.04 -5.08
C SER A 19 15.47 -14.20 -3.63
N GLU A 20 14.65 -13.78 -2.66
CA GLU A 20 14.87 -14.00 -1.23
C GLU A 20 14.37 -15.39 -0.78
N THR A 21 13.69 -16.15 -1.65
CA THR A 21 13.16 -17.48 -1.35
C THR A 21 14.18 -18.57 -1.71
N ASP A 22 14.38 -19.54 -0.82
CA ASP A 22 15.25 -20.68 -1.06
C ASP A 22 14.75 -21.55 -2.24
N PRO A 23 15.64 -22.03 -3.14
CA PRO A 23 15.24 -22.85 -4.28
C PRO A 23 14.47 -24.13 -3.94
N ALA A 24 14.79 -24.82 -2.83
CA ALA A 24 14.07 -26.02 -2.44
C ALA A 24 12.63 -25.68 -2.02
N THR A 25 12.43 -24.54 -1.35
CA THR A 25 11.09 -24.04 -1.02
C THR A 25 10.24 -23.77 -2.27
N LEU A 26 10.85 -23.25 -3.34
CA LEU A 26 10.15 -23.06 -4.63
C LEU A 26 9.79 -24.40 -5.28
N VAL A 27 10.68 -25.38 -5.24
CA VAL A 27 10.42 -26.74 -5.73
C VAL A 27 9.25 -27.37 -4.96
N ASP A 28 9.26 -27.29 -3.63
CA ASP A 28 8.20 -27.84 -2.78
C ASP A 28 6.85 -27.17 -3.04
N THR A 29 6.84 -25.85 -3.25
CA THR A 29 5.62 -25.10 -3.60
C THR A 29 5.02 -25.59 -4.92
N VAL A 30 5.86 -25.81 -5.95
CA VAL A 30 5.41 -26.32 -7.25
C VAL A 30 4.98 -27.78 -7.15
N ALA A 31 5.72 -28.60 -6.42
CA ALA A 31 5.39 -30.00 -6.18
C ALA A 31 4.03 -30.15 -5.49
N GLY A 32 3.77 -29.37 -4.44
CA GLY A 32 2.48 -29.34 -3.75
C GLY A 32 1.34 -28.95 -4.69
N ARG A 33 1.52 -27.89 -5.48
CA ARG A 33 0.51 -27.45 -6.46
C ARG A 33 0.21 -28.50 -7.52
N LEU A 34 1.23 -29.22 -7.98
CA LEU A 34 1.10 -30.23 -9.04
C LEU A 34 0.75 -31.64 -8.50
N GLY A 35 0.60 -31.79 -7.18
CA GLY A 35 0.34 -33.09 -6.56
C GLY A 35 1.50 -34.08 -6.72
N LEU A 36 2.74 -33.59 -6.83
CA LEU A 36 3.92 -34.43 -6.96
C LEU A 36 4.35 -34.99 -5.59
N HIS A 37 5.16 -36.05 -5.62
CA HIS A 37 5.77 -36.64 -4.42
C HIS A 37 4.75 -37.08 -3.34
N GLY A 38 3.54 -37.44 -3.75
CA GLY A 38 2.47 -37.86 -2.83
C GLY A 38 1.71 -36.71 -2.17
N ALA A 39 1.94 -35.46 -2.60
CA ALA A 39 1.11 -34.34 -2.19
C ALA A 39 -0.31 -34.50 -2.77
N GLU A 40 -1.33 -34.35 -1.94
CA GLU A 40 -2.72 -34.33 -2.37
C GLU A 40 -3.14 -32.90 -2.69
N ALA A 41 -3.64 -32.67 -3.91
CA ALA A 41 -4.31 -31.43 -4.26
C ALA A 41 -5.76 -31.48 -3.74
N THR A 42 -5.96 -31.09 -2.48
CA THR A 42 -7.30 -31.04 -1.88
C THR A 42 -8.14 -29.95 -2.53
N PRO A 43 -9.38 -30.24 -2.95
CA PRO A 43 -10.32 -29.21 -3.41
C PRO A 43 -10.54 -28.15 -2.33
N LEU A 44 -10.52 -26.87 -2.73
CA LEU A 44 -10.69 -25.75 -1.81
C LEU A 44 -12.16 -25.52 -1.43
N GLU A 45 -13.10 -25.90 -2.28
CA GLU A 45 -14.54 -25.63 -2.13
C GLU A 45 -15.11 -26.17 -0.80
N PRO A 46 -14.83 -27.42 -0.38
CA PRO A 46 -15.28 -27.93 0.92
C PRO A 46 -14.67 -27.18 2.10
N LEU A 47 -13.44 -26.67 1.97
CA LEU A 47 -12.79 -25.87 3.01
C LEU A 47 -13.40 -24.46 3.09
N CYS A 48 -13.65 -23.83 1.94
CA CYS A 48 -14.32 -22.53 1.85
C CYS A 48 -15.72 -22.56 2.48
N ALA A 49 -16.47 -23.66 2.29
CA ALA A 49 -17.80 -23.83 2.90
C ALA A 49 -17.79 -23.85 4.44
N ARG A 50 -16.64 -24.10 5.07
CA ARG A 50 -16.48 -24.11 6.53
C ARG A 50 -16.21 -22.73 7.13
N VAL A 51 -15.93 -21.72 6.32
CA VAL A 51 -15.64 -20.37 6.80
C VAL A 51 -16.94 -19.68 7.23
N GLN A 52 -17.05 -19.38 8.53
CA GLN A 52 -18.26 -18.77 9.13
C GLN A 52 -18.09 -17.28 9.47
N CYS A 53 -16.87 -16.75 9.42
CA CYS A 53 -16.62 -15.33 9.65
C CYS A 53 -16.96 -14.51 8.39
N PRO A 54 -17.20 -13.19 8.51
CA PRO A 54 -17.39 -12.33 7.35
C PRO A 54 -16.20 -12.38 6.38
N VAL A 55 -16.48 -12.67 5.11
CA VAL A 55 -15.48 -12.74 4.02
C VAL A 55 -15.76 -11.66 2.99
N LEU A 56 -14.69 -10.96 2.59
CA LEU A 56 -14.66 -10.07 1.43
C LEU A 56 -13.65 -10.62 0.41
N VAL A 57 -14.14 -10.93 -0.78
CA VAL A 57 -13.33 -11.31 -1.94
C VAL A 57 -13.16 -10.08 -2.83
N VAL A 58 -11.92 -9.74 -3.15
CA VAL A 58 -11.58 -8.65 -4.06
C VAL A 58 -10.86 -9.24 -5.26
N HIS A 59 -11.38 -9.03 -6.46
CA HIS A 59 -10.86 -9.66 -7.67
C HIS A 59 -10.88 -8.69 -8.86
N GLY A 60 -9.85 -8.73 -9.70
CA GLY A 60 -9.78 -7.93 -10.92
C GLY A 60 -10.48 -8.61 -12.08
N THR A 61 -11.27 -7.88 -12.89
CA THR A 61 -12.00 -8.49 -14.03
C THR A 61 -11.08 -9.00 -15.13
N ASP A 62 -9.85 -8.48 -15.19
CA ASP A 62 -8.86 -8.78 -16.22
C ASP A 62 -7.77 -9.73 -15.67
N ASP A 63 -8.05 -10.42 -14.57
CA ASP A 63 -7.17 -11.46 -14.04
C ASP A 63 -7.02 -12.61 -15.05
N LYS A 64 -5.80 -12.74 -15.59
CA LYS A 64 -5.44 -13.81 -16.55
C LYS A 64 -4.79 -15.03 -15.89
N VAL A 65 -4.67 -15.05 -14.57
CA VAL A 65 -4.01 -16.13 -13.82
C VAL A 65 -5.06 -17.03 -13.18
N HIS A 66 -6.11 -16.47 -12.60
CA HIS A 66 -7.21 -17.22 -12.02
C HIS A 66 -8.57 -16.64 -12.43
N PRO A 67 -9.60 -17.49 -12.62
CA PRO A 67 -10.97 -17.00 -12.75
C PRO A 67 -11.44 -16.35 -11.43
N ALA A 68 -12.43 -15.47 -11.54
CA ALA A 68 -13.03 -14.83 -10.37
C ALA A 68 -13.60 -15.87 -9.39
N ALA A 69 -13.09 -15.84 -8.16
CA ALA A 69 -13.63 -16.65 -7.07
C ALA A 69 -15.00 -16.12 -6.65
N ILE A 70 -15.95 -17.03 -6.43
CA ILE A 70 -17.29 -16.73 -5.95
C ILE A 70 -17.43 -17.20 -4.49
N GLY A 71 -17.96 -16.34 -3.62
CA GLY A 71 -18.13 -16.63 -2.19
C GLY A 71 -18.01 -15.38 -1.32
N GLY A 72 -18.78 -15.33 -0.22
CA GLY A 72 -18.82 -14.15 0.65
C GLY A 72 -19.32 -12.89 -0.06
N SER A 73 -18.91 -11.72 0.44
CA SER A 73 -19.10 -10.45 -0.29
C SER A 73 -18.04 -10.35 -1.39
N LEU A 74 -18.43 -10.05 -2.63
CA LEU A 74 -17.52 -9.97 -3.77
C LEU A 74 -17.44 -8.54 -4.31
N VAL A 75 -16.23 -8.05 -4.53
CA VAL A 75 -15.93 -6.79 -5.23
C VAL A 75 -15.09 -7.11 -6.46
N LEU A 76 -15.68 -6.88 -7.62
CA LEU A 76 -14.99 -6.95 -8.91
C LEU A 76 -14.42 -5.57 -9.25
N MET A 77 -13.14 -5.53 -9.60
CA MET A 77 -12.41 -4.32 -9.96
C MET A 77 -12.21 -4.30 -11.48
N ASP A 78 -13.00 -3.46 -12.15
CA ASP A 78 -13.02 -3.33 -13.60
C ASP A 78 -11.65 -2.95 -14.17
N GLY A 79 -11.19 -3.68 -15.19
CA GLY A 79 -9.90 -3.48 -15.86
C GLY A 79 -8.66 -3.83 -15.04
N VAL A 80 -8.81 -4.39 -13.83
CA VAL A 80 -7.69 -4.74 -12.95
C VAL A 80 -7.27 -6.18 -13.18
N GLY A 81 -5.96 -6.44 -13.20
CA GLY A 81 -5.42 -7.78 -13.34
C GLY A 81 -5.31 -8.55 -12.02
N HIS A 82 -4.38 -9.51 -11.98
CA HIS A 82 -4.29 -10.54 -10.93
C HIS A 82 -3.92 -10.02 -9.54
N ALA A 83 -3.23 -8.88 -9.46
CA ALA A 83 -2.69 -8.38 -8.21
C ALA A 83 -3.27 -7.01 -7.82
N PRO A 84 -4.58 -6.91 -7.51
CA PRO A 84 -5.18 -5.66 -7.06
C PRO A 84 -4.45 -5.00 -5.88
N PRO A 85 -3.95 -5.71 -4.85
CA PRO A 85 -3.24 -5.06 -3.74
C PRO A 85 -1.96 -4.33 -4.17
N ALA A 86 -1.31 -4.77 -5.26
CA ALA A 86 -0.09 -4.15 -5.77
C ALA A 86 -0.36 -3.05 -6.80
N ARG A 87 -1.46 -3.16 -7.56
CA ARG A 87 -1.84 -2.24 -8.64
C ARG A 87 -2.75 -1.12 -8.17
N GLU A 88 -3.72 -1.46 -7.31
CA GLU A 88 -4.74 -0.56 -6.77
C GLU A 88 -4.69 -0.53 -5.22
N PRO A 89 -3.51 -0.25 -4.62
CA PRO A 89 -3.29 -0.41 -3.18
C PRO A 89 -4.23 0.46 -2.34
N VAL A 90 -4.53 1.68 -2.79
CA VAL A 90 -5.42 2.61 -2.08
C VAL A 90 -6.83 2.03 -2.00
N ARG A 91 -7.36 1.54 -3.13
CA ARG A 91 -8.72 0.96 -3.18
C ARG A 91 -8.81 -0.30 -2.32
N VAL A 92 -7.81 -1.18 -2.41
CA VAL A 92 -7.76 -2.41 -1.61
C VAL A 92 -7.67 -2.08 -0.11
N ASN A 93 -6.84 -1.12 0.29
CA ASN A 93 -6.73 -0.71 1.69
C ASN A 93 -8.04 -0.14 2.25
N HIS A 94 -8.80 0.64 1.46
CA HIS A 94 -10.13 1.09 1.86
C HIS A 94 -11.11 -0.06 2.05
N LEU A 95 -11.13 -1.03 1.12
CA LEU A 95 -11.99 -2.22 1.23
C LEU A 95 -11.67 -3.05 2.49
N ILE A 96 -10.39 -3.20 2.83
CA ILE A 96 -9.96 -3.84 4.09
C ILE A 96 -10.45 -3.04 5.30
N GLY A 97 -10.30 -1.71 5.26
CA GLY A 97 -10.77 -0.81 6.32
C GLY A 97 -12.29 -0.91 6.53
N GLU A 98 -13.07 -0.89 5.45
CA GLU A 98 -14.52 -1.02 5.49
C GLU A 98 -14.98 -2.37 6.07
N LEU A 99 -14.30 -3.47 5.70
CA LEU A 99 -14.53 -4.76 6.31
C LEU A 99 -14.20 -4.73 7.80
N ALA A 100 -13.04 -4.18 8.17
CA ALA A 100 -12.59 -4.10 9.56
C ALA A 100 -13.56 -3.26 10.41
N ASP A 101 -14.01 -2.11 9.93
CA ASP A 101 -14.97 -1.25 10.64
C ASP A 101 -16.34 -1.93 10.80
N ARG A 102 -16.75 -2.77 9.84
CA ARG A 102 -17.99 -3.55 9.93
C ARG A 102 -17.88 -4.67 10.97
N VAL A 103 -16.74 -5.37 11.03
CA VAL A 103 -16.52 -6.50 11.94
C VAL A 103 -16.16 -6.04 13.35
N PHE A 104 -15.43 -4.92 13.44
CA PHE A 104 -14.96 -4.30 14.68
C PHE A 104 -15.36 -2.83 14.72
N PRO A 105 -16.64 -2.50 14.98
CA PRO A 105 -17.10 -1.13 15.03
C PRO A 105 -16.29 -0.33 16.06
N ARG A 106 -15.58 0.70 15.60
CA ARG A 106 -14.83 1.58 16.49
C ARG A 106 -15.79 2.57 17.14
N PRO A 107 -15.76 2.73 18.47
CA PRO A 107 -16.54 3.78 19.13
C PRO A 107 -16.11 5.15 18.59
N VAL A 108 -17.02 5.87 17.94
CA VAL A 108 -16.77 7.24 17.52
C VAL A 108 -17.14 8.17 18.67
N THR A 109 -16.13 8.71 19.35
CA THR A 109 -16.33 9.77 20.33
C THR A 109 -16.22 11.12 19.62
N THR A 110 -17.33 11.85 19.55
CA THR A 110 -17.33 13.23 19.06
C THR A 110 -17.81 14.17 20.16
N THR A 111 -17.11 15.29 20.32
CA THR A 111 -17.54 16.35 21.24
C THR A 111 -18.28 17.39 20.42
N TRP A 112 -19.58 17.51 20.68
CA TRP A 112 -20.36 18.58 20.08
C TRP A 112 -20.14 19.88 20.85
N THR A 113 -19.60 20.89 20.18
CA THR A 113 -19.55 22.27 20.71
C THR A 113 -20.67 23.09 20.10
N ARG A 114 -21.46 23.75 20.95
CA ARG A 114 -22.50 24.71 20.53
C ARG A 114 -21.90 25.73 19.57
N ALA A 115 -22.64 26.11 18.54
CA ALA A 115 -22.14 27.05 17.52
C ALA A 115 -21.57 28.35 18.11
N ARG A 116 -22.26 28.94 19.10
CA ARG A 116 -21.81 30.15 19.80
C ARG A 116 -20.50 29.98 20.60
N ASP A 117 -20.18 28.74 20.98
CA ASP A 117 -19.02 28.38 21.80
C ASP A 117 -17.87 27.85 20.92
N ARG A 118 -18.09 27.71 19.60
CA ARG A 118 -17.00 27.45 18.64
C ARG A 118 -16.26 28.77 18.46
N GLY A 119 -15.02 28.85 18.97
CA GLY A 119 -14.16 29.99 18.71
C GLY A 119 -14.13 30.25 17.20
N GLY A 120 -14.43 31.49 16.78
CA GLY A 120 -14.44 31.86 15.38
C GLY A 120 -13.12 31.46 14.75
N GLN A 121 -13.17 30.57 13.75
CA GLN A 121 -12.00 30.24 12.95
C GLN A 121 -11.62 31.50 12.18
N VAL A 122 -10.70 32.30 12.71
CA VAL A 122 -10.06 33.35 11.93
C VAL A 122 -9.10 32.63 10.99
N GLU A 123 -9.55 32.37 9.76
CA GLU A 123 -8.65 31.99 8.67
C GLU A 123 -7.68 33.16 8.44
N HIS A 124 -6.50 33.09 9.06
CA HIS A 124 -5.38 33.91 8.62
C HIS A 124 -4.92 33.38 7.27
N ALA A 125 -5.43 33.97 6.18
CA ALA A 125 -4.86 33.84 4.86
C ALA A 125 -3.38 34.23 4.93
N ARG A 126 -2.49 33.23 4.98
CA ARG A 126 -1.04 33.44 4.93
C ARG A 126 -0.68 33.88 3.51
N ALA A 127 -0.72 35.19 3.27
CA ALA A 127 -0.18 35.79 2.07
C ALA A 127 1.34 35.53 2.02
N THR A 128 1.76 34.57 1.21
CA THR A 128 3.17 34.37 0.87
C THR A 128 3.65 35.56 0.05
N ARG A 129 4.25 36.56 0.71
CA ARG A 129 5.07 37.57 0.02
C ARG A 129 6.34 36.90 -0.51
N ARG A 130 6.39 36.69 -1.82
CA ARG A 130 7.66 36.52 -2.55
C ARG A 130 8.45 37.82 -2.43
N GLY A 131 9.42 37.86 -1.52
CA GLY A 131 10.41 38.93 -1.40
C GLY A 131 11.78 38.39 -1.80
N ARG A 132 12.19 38.70 -3.03
CA ARG A 132 13.52 38.45 -3.58
C ARG A 132 14.50 39.40 -2.89
N SER A 133 15.52 38.90 -2.19
CA SER A 133 16.67 39.71 -1.78
C SER A 133 17.96 38.97 -2.05
N THR A 134 18.70 39.51 -3.02
CA THR A 134 20.05 39.15 -3.44
C THR A 134 21.04 39.32 -2.29
N THR A 135 21.77 38.26 -1.95
CA THR A 135 22.96 38.36 -1.09
C THR A 135 24.19 38.43 -1.98
N SER A 136 24.73 39.63 -2.17
CA SER A 136 26.07 39.86 -2.68
C SER A 136 27.09 39.46 -1.61
N CYS A 137 27.87 38.42 -1.87
CA CYS A 137 28.93 37.97 -0.99
C CYS A 137 30.16 38.88 -1.14
N THR A 138 30.38 39.80 -0.20
CA THR A 138 31.64 40.56 -0.10
C THR A 138 32.67 39.74 0.67
N ARG A 139 33.73 39.31 -0.02
CA ARG A 139 34.95 38.71 0.55
C ARG A 139 35.59 39.66 1.55
N THR A 140 35.81 39.21 2.78
CA THR A 140 36.73 39.82 3.75
C THR A 140 38.18 39.43 3.44
N PRO A 141 39.16 40.34 3.59
CA PRO A 141 40.56 40.08 3.26
C PRO A 141 41.33 39.46 4.43
N SER A 142 42.32 38.64 4.09
CA SER A 142 43.32 38.05 4.97
C SER A 142 44.20 39.11 5.63
N SER A 143 44.34 39.06 6.96
CA SER A 143 45.40 39.76 7.67
C SER A 143 46.54 38.79 8.03
N ARG A 144 47.69 39.00 7.38
CA ARG A 144 49.00 38.54 7.87
C ARG A 144 49.36 39.37 9.10
N GLY A 145 49.77 38.70 10.18
CA GLY A 145 50.43 39.30 11.34
C GLY A 145 51.64 38.45 11.70
N SER A 146 52.82 39.05 11.65
CA SER A 146 54.13 38.42 11.71
C SER A 146 54.85 38.70 13.03
N ARG A 147 55.82 37.83 13.36
CA ARG A 147 56.99 38.02 14.28
C ARG A 147 56.68 37.90 15.79
N SER A 148 57.55 37.39 16.68
CA SER A 148 58.84 36.69 16.61
C SER A 148 59.34 36.40 18.04
N ARG A 149 60.19 35.37 18.18
CA ARG A 149 61.27 35.13 19.17
C ARG A 149 60.93 34.65 20.59
N GLY A 150 61.68 33.62 20.97
CA GLY A 150 61.77 32.91 22.25
C GLY A 150 62.38 31.56 21.96
#